data_AF-A0AAP5I9K0-F1
#
_entry.id   AF-A0AAP5I9K0-F1
#
_cell.length_a   1.000
_cell.length_b   1.000
_cell.length_c   1.000
_cell.angle_alpha   90.00
_cell.angle_beta   90.00
_cell.angle_gamma   90.00
#
_symmetry.space_group_name_H-M   'P 1'
#
loop_
_entity.id
_entity.type
_entity.pdbx_description
1 polymer ?
#
loop_
_entity_poly.entity_id
_entity_poly.type
_entity_poly.pdbx_seq_one_letter_code
_entity_poly.pdbx_strand_id
1 'polypeptide(L)'
;MPKILIIDDEKPLRQAIAQILHSEGYEVVEAADGEQGLKLLQDSSAHPDLVFLDLKMPKTQGMTVLKHLERKLFELPVIVMTAYGTSRTVIEAMQLGAYDYLTKPFDLDELVNLTAKALAHHQEPMYQVGESALQAGQDELLGRSHLMQSVFKLIGRVAPTDTTVLITGESGTGKELVASTLHATSLRSKAPLVKVNCAALPENLLEAELFGHEKGAFTGANHLRIGRFEQANSGTIFLDEVGELSPAIQGKLLRVLQDRSFERLGSNQTRVVDVRIIAATNRNLEQMVRQNQFREDLFYRLNVVELELPPLRDRLEDLEQLTQHFLSTIAVRRGLKRLALAQSAMEKLANHSFPGNVRELQNTLERAAVLSGGRVILPEHILFSQQEE
;
A
#
# COMPACT_ATOMS: atom_id res chain seq x y z
N MET A 1 24.57 -27.48 5.57
CA MET A 1 23.46 -26.96 6.39
C MET A 1 23.34 -25.49 6.04
N PRO A 2 22.13 -24.95 5.82
CA PRO A 2 21.99 -23.55 5.50
C PRO A 2 22.55 -22.67 6.62
N LYS A 3 23.29 -21.64 6.24
CA LYS A 3 23.95 -20.69 7.13
C LYS A 3 23.15 -19.40 7.19
N ILE A 4 22.77 -18.98 8.39
CA ILE A 4 21.95 -17.80 8.63
C ILE A 4 22.78 -16.75 9.35
N LEU A 5 22.86 -15.55 8.77
CA LEU A 5 23.49 -14.40 9.42
C LEU A 5 22.43 -13.56 10.14
N ILE A 6 22.60 -13.31 11.43
CA ILE A 6 21.74 -12.41 12.21
C ILE A 6 22.51 -11.14 12.51
N ILE A 7 21.99 -9.99 12.06
CA ILE A 7 22.55 -8.66 12.29
C ILE A 7 21.54 -7.88 13.14
N ASP A 8 21.80 -7.78 14.43
CA ASP A 8 20.90 -7.16 15.41
C ASP A 8 21.72 -6.71 16.62
N ASP A 9 21.48 -5.53 17.20
CA ASP A 9 22.25 -5.05 18.37
C ASP A 9 21.68 -5.52 19.72
N GLU A 10 20.42 -5.96 19.76
CA GLU A 10 19.76 -6.50 20.93
C GLU A 10 20.25 -7.92 21.23
N LYS A 11 21.37 -8.01 21.97
CA LYS A 11 22.00 -9.28 22.34
C LYS A 11 21.02 -10.36 22.84
N PRO A 12 20.05 -10.09 23.74
CA PRO A 12 19.12 -11.11 24.21
C PRO A 12 18.26 -11.69 23.08
N LEU A 13 17.74 -10.85 22.19
CA LEU A 13 16.94 -11.28 21.05
C LEU A 13 17.80 -12.06 20.05
N ARG A 14 18.97 -11.53 19.70
CA ARG A 14 19.92 -12.20 18.79
C ARG A 14 20.29 -13.61 19.27
N GLN A 15 20.53 -13.77 20.58
CA GLN A 15 20.82 -15.07 21.19
C GLN A 15 19.61 -16.02 21.17
N ALA A 16 18.40 -15.52 21.41
CA ALA A 16 17.19 -16.32 21.34
C ALA A 16 16.93 -16.84 19.91
N ILE A 17 17.09 -15.96 18.91
CA ILE A 17 16.98 -16.34 17.49
C ILE A 17 18.05 -17.37 17.12
N ALA A 18 19.30 -17.18 17.56
CA ALA A 18 20.37 -18.13 17.29
C ALA A 18 20.09 -19.51 17.89
N GLN A 19 19.58 -19.56 19.14
CA GLN A 19 19.25 -20.81 19.81
C GLN A 19 18.14 -21.59 19.09
N ILE A 20 17.04 -20.93 18.70
CA ILE A 20 15.94 -21.61 18.02
C ILE A 20 16.36 -22.10 16.62
N LEU A 21 17.07 -21.28 15.85
CA LEU A 21 17.55 -21.69 14.53
C LEU A 21 18.57 -22.84 14.61
N HIS A 22 19.42 -22.87 15.64
CA HIS A 22 20.28 -24.03 15.86
C HIS A 22 19.51 -25.31 16.19
N SER A 23 18.44 -25.22 16.98
CA SER A 23 17.59 -26.39 17.27
C SER A 23 16.86 -26.92 16.05
N GLU A 24 16.58 -26.06 15.07
CA GLU A 24 16.01 -26.41 13.76
C GLU A 24 17.07 -26.88 12.74
N GLY A 25 18.34 -27.00 13.14
CA GLY A 25 19.40 -27.56 12.29
C GLY A 25 20.05 -26.56 11.33
N TYR A 26 20.00 -25.26 11.61
CA TYR A 26 20.73 -24.23 10.86
C TYR A 26 22.08 -23.88 11.50
N GLU A 27 23.04 -23.47 10.69
CA GLU A 27 24.28 -22.83 11.18
C GLU A 27 24.01 -21.34 11.34
N VAL A 28 24.36 -20.74 12.48
CA VAL A 28 24.07 -19.33 12.76
C VAL A 28 25.36 -18.55 12.95
N VAL A 29 25.44 -17.40 12.29
CA VAL A 29 26.50 -16.40 12.47
C VAL A 29 25.85 -15.14 13.03
N GLU A 30 26.43 -14.57 14.07
CA GLU A 30 25.90 -13.37 14.73
C GLU A 30 26.77 -12.14 14.43
N ALA A 31 26.13 -11.01 14.17
CA ALA A 31 26.72 -9.68 14.08
C ALA A 31 25.99 -8.71 15.00
N ALA A 32 26.73 -7.94 15.78
CA ALA A 32 26.15 -7.00 16.75
C ALA A 32 25.81 -5.62 16.18
N ASP A 33 26.19 -5.34 14.93
CA ASP A 33 25.95 -4.08 14.25
C ASP A 33 26.12 -4.24 12.73
N GLY A 34 25.69 -3.21 11.97
CA GLY A 34 25.76 -3.23 10.51
C GLY A 34 27.18 -3.26 9.92
N GLU A 35 28.20 -2.75 10.63
CA GLU A 35 29.59 -2.82 10.15
C GLU A 35 30.14 -4.25 10.24
N GLN A 36 29.86 -4.93 11.35
CA GLN A 36 30.20 -6.35 11.53
C GLN A 36 29.46 -7.21 10.50
N GLY A 37 28.17 -6.95 10.30
CA GLY A 37 27.37 -7.64 9.29
C GLY A 37 27.93 -7.47 7.88
N LEU A 38 28.26 -6.24 7.48
CA LEU A 38 28.86 -5.96 6.17
C LEU A 38 30.23 -6.63 5.99
N LYS A 39 31.06 -6.69 7.03
CA LYS A 39 32.35 -7.41 6.98
C LYS A 39 32.15 -8.91 6.76
N LEU A 40 31.21 -9.52 7.47
CA LEU A 40 30.87 -10.94 7.31
C LEU A 40 30.30 -11.24 5.91
N LEU A 41 29.51 -10.32 5.35
CA LEU A 41 28.97 -10.43 3.98
C LEU A 41 30.01 -10.20 2.87
N GLN A 42 31.20 -9.69 3.22
CA GLN A 42 32.34 -9.55 2.32
C GLN A 42 33.34 -10.72 2.44
N ASP A 43 33.29 -11.48 3.53
CA ASP A 43 34.15 -12.64 3.76
C ASP A 43 33.61 -13.87 3.02
N SER A 44 34.38 -14.34 2.03
CA SER A 44 34.03 -15.51 1.21
C SER A 44 33.94 -16.82 2.01
N SER A 45 34.42 -16.88 3.25
CA SER A 45 34.28 -18.05 4.12
C SER A 45 32.94 -18.11 4.87
N ALA A 46 32.22 -16.99 4.94
CA ALA A 46 31.01 -16.82 5.74
C ALA A 46 29.71 -16.88 4.95
N HIS A 47 29.76 -17.12 3.62
CA HIS A 47 28.62 -17.10 2.69
C HIS A 47 27.30 -17.55 3.34
N PRO A 48 26.44 -16.61 3.77
CA PRO A 48 25.15 -16.96 4.33
C PRO A 48 24.18 -17.31 3.20
N ASP A 49 23.21 -18.16 3.51
CA ASP A 49 22.07 -18.51 2.66
C ASP A 49 20.82 -17.67 2.99
N LEU A 50 20.84 -16.94 4.12
CA LEU A 50 19.78 -16.04 4.58
C LEU A 50 20.37 -14.99 5.54
N VAL A 51 19.84 -13.77 5.52
CA VAL A 51 20.18 -12.73 6.53
C VAL A 51 18.92 -12.26 7.25
N PHE A 52 18.99 -12.23 8.58
CA PHE A 52 18.10 -11.42 9.41
C PHE A 52 18.76 -10.08 9.71
N LEU A 53 18.11 -8.98 9.39
CA LEU A 53 18.69 -7.64 9.47
C LEU A 53 17.81 -6.68 10.25
N ASP A 54 18.25 -6.23 11.43
CA ASP A 54 17.60 -5.14 12.15
C ASP A 54 17.78 -3.81 11.43
N LEU A 55 16.70 -3.07 11.18
CA LEU A 55 16.77 -1.74 10.58
C LEU A 55 17.37 -0.68 11.51
N LYS A 56 17.25 -0.86 12.83
CA LYS A 56 17.62 0.16 13.81
C LYS A 56 18.73 -0.34 14.72
N MET A 57 19.96 -0.19 14.24
CA MET A 57 21.17 -0.54 14.98
C MET A 57 22.11 0.67 15.13
N PRO A 58 23.00 0.67 16.14
CA PRO A 58 24.09 1.64 16.25
C PRO A 58 25.07 1.51 15.07
N LYS A 59 25.85 2.58 14.85
CA LYS A 59 26.81 2.74 13.73
C LYS A 59 26.13 2.79 12.37
N THR A 60 26.04 1.66 11.66
CA THR A 60 25.43 1.56 10.33
C THR A 60 23.99 1.08 10.46
N GLN A 61 23.04 1.90 10.01
CA GLN A 61 21.62 1.54 10.03
C GLN A 61 21.32 0.39 9.05
N GLY A 62 20.35 -0.47 9.39
CA GLY A 62 20.04 -1.63 8.55
C GLY A 62 19.56 -1.26 7.15
N MET A 63 18.86 -0.13 6.97
CA MET A 63 18.50 0.34 5.64
C MET A 63 19.72 0.65 4.76
N THR A 64 20.82 1.14 5.36
CA THR A 64 22.08 1.35 4.66
C THR A 64 22.76 0.03 4.32
N VAL A 65 22.68 -0.96 5.20
CA VAL A 65 23.15 -2.33 4.92
C VAL A 65 22.37 -2.93 3.74
N LEU A 66 21.04 -2.82 3.75
CA LEU A 66 20.18 -3.32 2.68
C LEU A 66 20.51 -2.69 1.31
N LYS A 67 20.74 -1.37 1.26
CA LYS A 67 21.22 -0.67 0.04
C LYS A 67 22.58 -1.15 -0.44
N HIS A 68 23.51 -1.45 0.46
CA HIS A 68 24.80 -2.05 0.07
C HIS A 68 24.64 -3.46 -0.47
N LEU A 69 23.65 -4.19 0.04
CA LEU A 69 23.35 -5.53 -0.41
C LEU A 69 22.58 -5.54 -1.72
N GLU A 70 21.89 -4.48 -2.13
CA GLU A 70 21.07 -4.41 -3.35
C GLU A 70 21.70 -5.07 -4.60
N ARG A 71 23.02 -4.95 -4.77
CA ARG A 71 23.77 -5.60 -5.89
C ARG A 71 24.02 -7.10 -5.73
N LYS A 72 23.96 -7.62 -4.50
CA LYS A 72 24.18 -9.02 -4.07
C LYS A 72 22.89 -9.72 -3.57
N LEU A 73 21.80 -8.98 -3.31
CA LEU A 73 20.52 -9.51 -2.81
C LEU A 73 19.85 -10.50 -3.79
N PHE A 74 20.26 -10.48 -5.07
CA PHE A 74 19.79 -11.43 -6.08
C PHE A 74 20.07 -12.90 -5.72
N GLU A 75 21.07 -13.15 -4.87
CA GLU A 75 21.47 -14.49 -4.42
C GLU A 75 21.37 -14.66 -2.89
N LEU A 76 20.83 -13.69 -2.16
CA LEU A 76 20.76 -13.75 -0.70
C LEU A 76 19.43 -13.18 -0.18
N PRO A 77 18.49 -14.03 0.30
CA PRO A 77 17.25 -13.54 0.86
C PRO A 77 17.56 -12.81 2.18
N VAL A 78 17.04 -11.58 2.28
CA VAL A 78 17.17 -10.76 3.49
C VAL A 78 15.80 -10.53 4.10
N ILE A 79 15.63 -11.01 5.33
CA ILE A 79 14.46 -10.75 6.16
C ILE A 79 14.78 -9.59 7.09
N VAL A 80 13.99 -8.54 6.98
CA VAL A 80 14.19 -7.31 7.74
C VAL A 80 13.45 -7.37 9.08
N MET A 81 14.09 -7.01 10.18
CA MET A 81 13.49 -6.93 11.52
C MET A 81 13.39 -5.46 11.96
N THR A 82 12.28 -5.05 12.57
CA THR A 82 12.16 -3.67 13.08
C THR A 82 11.14 -3.54 14.21
N ALA A 83 11.45 -2.72 15.22
CA ALA A 83 10.49 -2.30 16.25
C ALA A 83 9.54 -1.17 15.77
N TYR A 84 9.82 -0.57 14.61
CA TYR A 84 9.04 0.51 14.01
C TYR A 84 8.70 0.15 12.56
N GLY A 85 7.75 -0.77 12.39
CA GLY A 85 7.17 -1.12 11.10
C GLY A 85 6.24 -0.03 10.58
N THR A 86 6.76 1.16 10.28
CA THR A 86 5.96 2.17 9.57
C THR A 86 5.74 1.71 8.14
N SER A 87 4.59 2.08 7.55
CA SER A 87 4.26 1.77 6.15
C SER A 87 5.40 2.13 5.21
N ARG A 88 6.00 3.31 5.41
CA ARG A 88 7.14 3.81 4.66
C ARG A 88 8.36 2.88 4.73
N THR A 89 8.75 2.47 5.94
CA THR A 89 9.95 1.64 6.14
C THR A 89 9.79 0.26 5.51
N VAL A 90 8.59 -0.31 5.60
CA VAL A 90 8.26 -1.61 4.99
C VAL A 90 8.28 -1.49 3.47
N ILE A 91 7.64 -0.47 2.90
CA ILE A 91 7.66 -0.23 1.46
C ILE A 91 9.09 -0.05 0.96
N GLU A 92 9.91 0.80 1.61
CA GLU A 92 11.31 1.04 1.22
C GLU A 92 12.16 -0.24 1.28
N ALA A 93 12.00 -1.05 2.34
CA ALA A 93 12.72 -2.31 2.46
C ALA A 93 12.39 -3.29 1.32
N MET A 94 11.11 -3.42 0.98
CA MET A 94 10.68 -4.30 -0.12
C MET A 94 11.15 -3.79 -1.49
N GLN A 95 11.18 -2.48 -1.70
CA GLN A 95 11.71 -1.89 -2.94
C GLN A 95 13.20 -2.15 -3.12
N LEU A 96 13.95 -2.20 -2.03
CA LEU A 96 15.37 -2.54 -2.04
C LEU A 96 15.64 -4.04 -2.14
N GLY A 97 14.60 -4.87 -2.31
CA GLY A 97 14.75 -6.31 -2.52
C GLY A 97 14.79 -7.14 -1.24
N ALA A 98 14.29 -6.63 -0.10
CA ALA A 98 14.03 -7.49 1.04
C ALA A 98 13.07 -8.62 0.64
N TYR A 99 13.38 -9.84 1.07
CA TYR A 99 12.54 -11.02 0.81
C TYR A 99 11.23 -10.88 1.58
N ASP A 100 11.35 -10.58 2.88
CA ASP A 100 10.23 -10.34 3.77
C ASP A 100 10.64 -9.47 4.97
N TYR A 101 9.71 -9.17 5.88
CA TYR A 101 9.95 -8.39 7.08
C TYR A 101 9.23 -9.00 8.31
N LEU A 102 9.78 -8.78 9.52
CA LEU A 102 9.23 -9.13 10.83
C LEU A 102 9.14 -7.87 11.74
N THR A 103 7.98 -7.65 12.37
CA THR A 103 7.80 -6.55 13.35
C THR A 103 8.11 -7.05 14.75
N LYS A 104 9.02 -6.39 15.47
CA LYS A 104 9.30 -6.68 16.89
C LYS A 104 8.16 -6.11 17.77
N PRO A 105 7.66 -6.85 18.78
CA PRO A 105 7.99 -8.25 19.10
C PRO A 105 7.29 -9.23 18.15
N PHE A 106 8.00 -10.30 17.76
CA PHE A 106 7.49 -11.39 16.93
C PHE A 106 7.65 -12.74 17.64
N ASP A 107 6.93 -13.75 17.17
CA ASP A 107 7.07 -15.13 17.64
C ASP A 107 8.29 -15.81 16.99
N LEU A 108 9.01 -16.63 17.76
CA LEU A 108 10.12 -17.42 17.20
C LEU A 108 9.61 -18.49 16.22
N ASP A 109 8.38 -19.00 16.42
CA ASP A 109 7.75 -19.93 15.48
C ASP A 109 7.47 -19.26 14.12
N GLU A 110 7.08 -17.98 14.13
CA GLU A 110 6.91 -17.18 12.91
C GLU A 110 8.25 -17.04 12.17
N LEU A 111 9.33 -16.76 12.90
CA LEU A 111 10.68 -16.63 12.36
C LEU A 111 11.18 -17.94 11.74
N VAL A 112 11.00 -19.09 12.41
CA VAL A 112 11.40 -20.40 11.89
C VAL A 112 10.65 -20.73 10.61
N ASN A 113 9.32 -20.53 10.59
CA ASN A 113 8.50 -20.76 9.41
C ASN A 113 8.94 -19.87 8.23
N LEU A 114 9.25 -18.60 8.50
CA LEU A 114 9.70 -17.67 7.47
C LEU A 114 11.10 -18.03 6.94
N THR A 115 11.99 -18.50 7.80
CA THR A 115 13.32 -19.03 7.44
C THR A 115 13.20 -20.18 6.44
N ALA A 116 12.38 -21.18 6.77
CA ALA A 116 12.18 -22.35 5.92
C ALA A 116 11.60 -21.96 4.54
N LYS A 117 10.63 -21.04 4.51
CA LYS A 117 10.05 -20.52 3.26
C LYS A 117 11.08 -19.77 2.41
N ALA A 118 11.87 -18.90 3.03
CA ALA A 118 12.88 -18.09 2.34
C ALA A 118 13.96 -18.95 1.69
N LEU A 119 14.45 -19.96 2.40
CA LEU A 119 15.45 -20.91 1.89
C LEU A 119 14.89 -21.81 0.79
N ALA A 120 13.60 -22.15 0.82
CA ALA A 120 12.95 -22.96 -0.21
C ALA A 120 12.71 -22.19 -1.53
N HIS A 121 12.37 -20.90 -1.45
CA HIS A 121 12.06 -20.06 -2.62
C HIS A 121 13.28 -19.53 -3.37
N HIS A 122 14.47 -19.60 -2.77
CA HIS A 122 15.70 -19.03 -3.33
C HIS A 122 16.22 -19.72 -4.60
N GLN A 123 15.58 -20.80 -5.06
CA GLN A 123 15.96 -21.50 -6.30
C GLN A 123 15.37 -20.87 -7.59
N GLU A 124 14.53 -19.83 -7.52
CA GLU A 124 13.92 -19.20 -8.70
C GLU A 124 14.42 -17.74 -8.92
N PRO A 125 14.90 -17.39 -10.13
CA PRO A 125 15.39 -16.04 -10.41
C PRO A 125 14.21 -15.08 -10.69
N MET A 126 14.17 -13.92 -10.01
CA MET A 126 13.12 -12.92 -10.21
C MET A 126 13.68 -11.49 -10.39
N TYR A 127 12.93 -10.70 -11.18
CA TYR A 127 13.38 -9.45 -11.82
C TYR A 127 13.55 -8.25 -10.88
N GLN A 128 14.56 -7.45 -11.24
CA GLN A 128 15.08 -6.25 -10.60
C GLN A 128 14.17 -5.03 -10.77
N VAL A 129 13.98 -4.21 -9.73
CA VAL A 129 13.29 -2.92 -9.86
C VAL A 129 13.97 -1.82 -9.05
N GLY A 130 14.16 -0.65 -9.68
CA GLY A 130 15.09 0.40 -9.24
C GLY A 130 14.54 1.39 -8.19
N GLU A 131 15.50 2.06 -7.54
CA GLU A 131 15.32 2.99 -6.42
C GLU A 131 14.35 4.17 -6.66
N SER A 132 13.54 4.47 -5.65
CA SER A 132 12.76 5.72 -5.53
C SER A 132 12.81 6.20 -4.08
N ALA A 133 13.30 7.42 -3.85
CA ALA A 133 13.41 8.02 -2.53
C ALA A 133 12.08 8.66 -2.10
N LEU A 134 11.57 8.25 -0.94
CA LEU A 134 10.30 8.72 -0.37
C LEU A 134 10.42 10.14 0.23
N GLN A 135 9.51 11.04 -0.14
CA GLN A 135 9.22 12.27 0.59
C GLN A 135 7.82 12.16 1.20
N ALA A 136 7.70 12.52 2.48
CA ALA A 136 6.47 12.38 3.27
C ALA A 136 5.50 13.55 3.03
N GLY A 137 4.20 13.24 2.98
CA GLY A 137 3.09 14.20 2.86
C GLY A 137 1.98 13.90 3.86
N GLN A 138 0.97 14.78 3.93
CA GLN A 138 -0.13 14.77 4.93
C GLN A 138 -1.16 13.64 4.76
N ASP A 139 -1.03 12.80 3.73
CA ASP A 139 -1.93 11.71 3.35
C ASP A 139 -1.22 10.34 3.46
N GLU A 140 -0.78 9.99 4.67
CA GLU A 140 -0.04 8.75 4.92
C GLU A 140 -0.99 7.56 5.14
N LEU A 141 -0.74 6.45 4.45
CA LEU A 141 -1.44 5.19 4.71
C LEU A 141 -0.88 4.55 6.00
N LEU A 142 -1.75 4.37 7.00
CA LEU A 142 -1.37 3.89 8.33
C LEU A 142 -1.90 2.48 8.61
N GLY A 143 -1.12 1.73 9.37
CA GLY A 143 -1.46 0.41 9.89
C GLY A 143 -0.23 -0.28 10.47
N ARG A 144 -0.43 -1.08 11.52
CA ARG A 144 0.56 -1.97 12.12
C ARG A 144 0.12 -3.43 12.11
N SER A 145 -1.18 -3.69 11.92
CA SER A 145 -1.77 -5.03 11.84
C SER A 145 -1.13 -5.89 10.75
N HIS A 146 -1.01 -7.20 10.99
CA HIS A 146 -0.44 -8.13 10.00
C HIS A 146 -1.13 -8.05 8.63
N LEU A 147 -2.44 -7.78 8.60
CA LEU A 147 -3.20 -7.59 7.37
C LEU A 147 -2.71 -6.35 6.59
N MET A 148 -2.60 -5.20 7.25
CA MET A 148 -2.08 -3.98 6.61
C MET A 148 -0.62 -4.11 6.20
N GLN A 149 0.16 -4.85 6.98
CA GLN A 149 1.52 -5.11 6.62
C GLN A 149 1.68 -5.95 5.36
N SER A 150 0.80 -6.92 5.15
CA SER A 150 0.75 -7.69 3.90
C SER A 150 0.43 -6.77 2.70
N VAL A 151 -0.46 -5.78 2.90
CA VAL A 151 -0.74 -4.73 1.92
C VAL A 151 0.51 -3.89 1.63
N PHE A 152 1.25 -3.43 2.65
CA PHE A 152 2.48 -2.66 2.45
C PHE A 152 3.58 -3.45 1.74
N LYS A 153 3.72 -4.75 2.05
CA LYS A 153 4.66 -5.64 1.35
C LYS A 153 4.36 -5.67 -0.15
N LEU A 154 3.10 -5.87 -0.50
CA LEU A 154 2.69 -5.96 -1.91
C LEU A 154 2.78 -4.60 -2.62
N ILE A 155 2.48 -3.49 -1.94
CA ILE A 155 2.74 -2.13 -2.46
C ILE A 155 4.23 -1.98 -2.80
N GLY A 156 5.14 -2.34 -1.89
CA GLY A 156 6.58 -2.22 -2.12
C GLY A 156 7.08 -3.04 -3.31
N ARG A 157 6.52 -4.24 -3.52
CA ARG A 157 6.85 -5.10 -4.67
C ARG A 157 6.33 -4.56 -6.00
N VAL A 158 5.11 -4.01 -6.02
CA VAL A 158 4.44 -3.62 -7.28
C VAL A 158 4.66 -2.16 -7.66
N ALA A 159 4.93 -1.28 -6.68
CA ALA A 159 5.17 0.14 -6.88
C ALA A 159 6.22 0.46 -7.96
N PRO A 160 7.38 -0.22 -8.02
CA PRO A 160 8.40 0.13 -9.00
C PRO A 160 8.11 -0.44 -10.41
N THR A 161 7.03 -1.21 -10.59
CA THR A 161 6.59 -1.75 -11.90
C THR A 161 5.52 -0.88 -12.56
N ASP A 162 5.29 -1.06 -13.87
CA ASP A 162 4.19 -0.43 -14.62
C ASP A 162 2.94 -1.32 -14.73
N THR A 163 2.89 -2.41 -13.97
CA THR A 163 1.77 -3.36 -13.95
C THR A 163 0.49 -2.70 -13.45
N THR A 164 -0.64 -3.09 -14.06
CA THR A 164 -1.98 -2.67 -13.62
C THR A 164 -2.28 -3.25 -12.25
N VAL A 165 -2.77 -2.40 -11.35
CA VAL A 165 -3.12 -2.80 -9.99
C VAL A 165 -4.61 -2.60 -9.78
N LEU A 166 -5.30 -3.63 -9.32
CA LEU A 166 -6.70 -3.57 -8.90
C LEU A 166 -6.76 -3.53 -7.37
N ILE A 167 -7.29 -2.44 -6.82
CA ILE A 167 -7.46 -2.25 -5.38
C ILE A 167 -8.91 -2.58 -5.01
N THR A 168 -9.11 -3.62 -4.22
CA THR A 168 -10.44 -4.04 -3.74
C THR A 168 -10.61 -3.70 -2.27
N GLY A 169 -11.86 -3.67 -1.79
CA GLY A 169 -12.19 -3.44 -0.39
C GLY A 169 -13.34 -2.46 -0.21
N GLU A 170 -13.93 -2.49 0.97
CA GLU A 170 -15.13 -1.71 1.30
C GLU A 170 -14.95 -0.18 1.14
N SER A 171 -16.06 0.54 1.12
CA SER A 171 -16.00 2.01 1.11
C SER A 171 -15.33 2.53 2.39
N GLY A 172 -14.44 3.50 2.23
CA GLY A 172 -13.75 4.13 3.35
C GLY A 172 -12.57 3.36 3.94
N THR A 173 -12.08 2.28 3.31
CA THR A 173 -10.89 1.53 3.78
C THR A 173 -9.55 2.18 3.46
N GLY A 174 -9.52 3.15 2.53
CA GLY A 174 -8.31 3.88 2.13
C GLY A 174 -7.79 3.59 0.71
N LYS A 175 -8.62 3.09 -0.22
CA LYS A 175 -8.22 2.75 -1.60
C LYS A 175 -7.49 3.89 -2.33
N GLU A 176 -7.96 5.13 -2.18
CA GLU A 176 -7.30 6.30 -2.79
C GLU A 176 -5.92 6.59 -2.18
N LEU A 177 -5.72 6.35 -0.89
CA LEU A 177 -4.42 6.48 -0.23
C LEU A 177 -3.44 5.41 -0.72
N VAL A 178 -3.90 4.17 -0.94
CA VAL A 178 -3.09 3.12 -1.58
C VAL A 178 -2.65 3.54 -2.98
N ALA A 179 -3.58 4.02 -3.82
CA ALA A 179 -3.26 4.48 -5.17
C ALA A 179 -2.25 5.63 -5.17
N SER A 180 -2.41 6.57 -4.23
CA SER A 180 -1.49 7.70 -4.06
C SER A 180 -0.12 7.25 -3.59
N THR A 181 -0.08 6.27 -2.68
CA THR A 181 1.16 5.64 -2.19
C THR A 181 1.89 4.89 -3.30
N LEU A 182 1.18 4.06 -4.08
CA LEU A 182 1.72 3.35 -5.24
C LEU A 182 2.36 4.32 -6.25
N HIS A 183 1.70 5.43 -6.56
CA HIS A 183 2.25 6.43 -7.45
C HIS A 183 3.49 7.11 -6.86
N ALA A 184 3.40 7.60 -5.62
CA ALA A 184 4.50 8.30 -4.94
C ALA A 184 5.76 7.43 -4.79
N THR A 185 5.58 6.11 -4.68
CA THR A 185 6.66 5.13 -4.54
C THR A 185 7.13 4.56 -5.88
N SER A 186 6.49 4.91 -7.00
CA SER A 186 6.84 4.37 -8.32
C SER A 186 7.96 5.11 -9.04
N LEU A 187 8.41 4.53 -10.16
CA LEU A 187 9.29 5.20 -11.14
C LEU A 187 8.65 6.44 -11.78
N ARG A 188 7.33 6.60 -11.67
CA ARG A 188 6.54 7.72 -12.21
C ARG A 188 6.17 8.76 -11.15
N SER A 189 6.77 8.73 -9.97
CA SER A 189 6.43 9.63 -8.84
C SER A 189 6.57 11.13 -9.10
N LYS A 190 7.37 11.53 -10.11
CA LYS A 190 7.52 12.93 -10.54
C LYS A 190 6.52 13.35 -11.63
N ALA A 191 5.80 12.39 -12.21
CA ALA A 191 4.82 12.60 -13.26
C ALA A 191 3.42 12.80 -12.64
N PRO A 192 2.38 13.24 -13.37
CA PRO A 192 1.08 13.50 -12.77
C PRO A 192 0.38 12.22 -12.30
N LEU A 193 -0.29 12.32 -11.14
CA LEU A 193 -1.33 11.38 -10.71
C LEU A 193 -2.70 11.99 -11.00
N VAL A 194 -3.41 11.44 -11.99
CA VAL A 194 -4.76 11.88 -12.35
C VAL A 194 -5.78 10.94 -11.72
N LYS A 195 -6.59 11.46 -10.80
CA LYS A 195 -7.64 10.70 -10.11
C LYS A 195 -8.99 10.92 -10.79
N VAL A 196 -9.75 9.86 -11.01
CA VAL A 196 -11.09 9.90 -11.61
C VAL A 196 -12.01 9.00 -10.79
N ASN A 197 -13.12 9.56 -10.32
CA ASN A 197 -14.18 8.76 -9.69
C ASN A 197 -15.24 8.44 -10.75
N CYS A 198 -15.33 7.16 -11.12
CA CYS A 198 -16.25 6.67 -12.14
C CYS A 198 -17.72 6.67 -11.71
N ALA A 199 -18.00 6.77 -10.41
CA ALA A 199 -19.36 6.88 -9.87
C ALA A 199 -19.90 8.32 -9.83
N ALA A 200 -19.01 9.32 -9.93
CA ALA A 200 -19.36 10.71 -9.64
C ALA A 200 -20.07 11.45 -10.78
N LEU A 201 -20.05 10.91 -12.00
CA LEU A 201 -20.56 11.58 -13.20
C LEU A 201 -21.55 10.68 -13.96
N PRO A 202 -22.58 11.28 -14.59
CA PRO A 202 -23.38 10.58 -15.58
C PRO A 202 -22.52 10.01 -16.71
N GLU A 203 -22.94 8.88 -17.28
CA GLU A 203 -22.19 8.11 -18.28
C GLU A 203 -21.56 8.97 -19.40
N ASN A 204 -22.37 9.78 -20.08
CA ASN A 204 -21.90 10.61 -21.20
C ASN A 204 -20.83 11.64 -20.78
N LEU A 205 -20.93 12.16 -19.55
CA LEU A 205 -19.95 13.11 -19.02
C LEU A 205 -18.69 12.39 -18.57
N LEU A 206 -18.82 11.19 -18.00
CA LEU A 206 -17.68 10.36 -17.63
C LEU A 206 -16.86 9.97 -18.86
N GLU A 207 -17.53 9.55 -19.94
CA GLU A 207 -16.87 9.19 -21.19
C GLU A 207 -16.09 10.38 -21.78
N ALA A 208 -16.72 11.55 -21.84
CA ALA A 208 -16.10 12.79 -22.29
C ALA A 208 -14.98 13.27 -21.36
N GLU A 209 -15.06 12.97 -20.06
CA GLU A 209 -14.01 13.30 -19.10
C GLU A 209 -12.80 12.37 -19.27
N LEU A 210 -13.01 11.06 -19.35
CA LEU A 210 -11.94 10.07 -19.51
C LEU A 210 -11.17 10.25 -20.83
N PHE A 211 -11.90 10.30 -21.94
CA PHE A 211 -11.32 10.25 -23.29
C PHE A 211 -11.27 11.62 -23.97
N GLY A 212 -11.90 12.66 -23.44
CA GLY A 212 -11.96 13.96 -24.11
C GLY A 212 -12.91 13.97 -25.32
N HIS A 213 -13.17 15.15 -25.86
CA HIS A 213 -14.07 15.32 -26.99
C HIS A 213 -13.63 16.42 -27.93
N GLU A 214 -13.91 16.24 -29.22
CA GLU A 214 -13.78 17.28 -30.23
C GLU A 214 -14.95 18.27 -30.18
N LYS A 215 -14.73 19.47 -30.72
CA LYS A 215 -15.80 20.46 -30.87
C LYS A 215 -16.94 19.88 -31.71
N GLY A 216 -18.16 19.93 -31.19
CA GLY A 216 -19.36 19.43 -31.86
C GLY A 216 -19.63 17.93 -31.69
N ALA A 217 -18.89 17.22 -30.82
CA ALA A 217 -19.09 15.79 -30.60
C ALA A 217 -20.47 15.42 -30.02
N PHE A 218 -21.10 16.32 -29.26
CA PHE A 218 -22.45 16.18 -28.71
C PHE A 218 -23.06 17.56 -28.42
N THR A 219 -24.36 17.61 -28.11
CA THR A 219 -25.06 18.85 -27.76
C THR A 219 -24.43 19.50 -26.52
N GLY A 220 -23.80 20.67 -26.69
CA GLY A 220 -23.06 21.38 -25.64
C GLY A 220 -21.53 21.27 -25.73
N ALA A 221 -20.99 20.47 -26.66
CA ALA A 221 -19.56 20.38 -26.94
C ALA A 221 -19.03 21.60 -27.73
N ASN A 222 -19.09 22.78 -27.11
CA ASN A 222 -18.74 24.05 -27.76
C ASN A 222 -17.24 24.23 -28.01
N HIS A 223 -16.41 23.50 -27.26
CA HIS A 223 -14.96 23.58 -27.30
C HIS A 223 -14.35 22.17 -27.29
N LEU A 224 -13.10 22.09 -27.74
CA LEU A 224 -12.27 20.91 -27.54
C LEU A 224 -12.00 20.71 -26.03
N ARG A 225 -12.07 19.47 -25.54
CA ARG A 225 -11.66 19.12 -24.17
C ARG A 225 -10.68 17.96 -24.17
N ILE A 226 -9.56 18.15 -23.47
CA ILE A 226 -8.54 17.12 -23.24
C ILE A 226 -9.02 16.14 -22.17
N GLY A 227 -8.98 14.84 -22.47
CA GLY A 227 -9.40 13.78 -21.56
C GLY A 227 -8.41 13.51 -20.42
N ARG A 228 -8.85 12.78 -19.39
CA ARG A 228 -8.02 12.37 -18.25
C ARG A 228 -6.86 11.46 -18.65
N PHE A 229 -7.05 10.58 -19.64
CA PHE A 229 -5.95 9.74 -20.15
C PHE A 229 -4.84 10.56 -20.80
N GLU A 230 -5.19 11.62 -21.54
CA GLU A 230 -4.20 12.54 -22.10
C GLU A 230 -3.49 13.35 -21.00
N GLN A 231 -4.22 13.81 -19.98
CA GLN A 231 -3.64 14.51 -18.84
C GLN A 231 -2.68 13.62 -18.02
N ALA A 232 -2.94 12.31 -17.99
CA ALA A 232 -2.15 11.33 -17.26
C ALA A 232 -0.94 10.81 -18.05
N ASN A 233 -0.71 11.27 -19.27
CA ASN A 233 0.37 10.78 -20.13
C ASN A 233 1.75 10.88 -19.44
N SER A 234 2.54 9.82 -19.57
CA SER A 234 3.79 9.54 -18.85
C SER A 234 3.65 9.38 -17.33
N GLY A 235 2.46 9.56 -16.76
CA GLY A 235 2.16 9.47 -15.33
C GLY A 235 1.29 8.26 -14.98
N THR A 236 0.40 8.47 -14.01
CA THR A 236 -0.51 7.45 -13.49
C THR A 236 -1.94 7.95 -13.50
N ILE A 237 -2.87 7.11 -13.94
CA ILE A 237 -4.30 7.35 -13.78
C ILE A 237 -4.86 6.40 -12.71
N PHE A 238 -5.57 6.97 -11.75
CA PHE A 238 -6.33 6.25 -10.75
C PHE A 238 -7.81 6.30 -11.09
N LEU A 239 -8.40 5.14 -11.39
CA LEU A 239 -9.82 4.96 -11.70
C LEU A 239 -10.52 4.38 -10.47
N ASP A 240 -11.24 5.21 -9.72
CA ASP A 240 -12.02 4.78 -8.56
C ASP A 240 -13.42 4.35 -8.97
N GLU A 241 -13.94 3.33 -8.28
CA GLU A 241 -15.23 2.69 -8.55
C GLU A 241 -15.41 2.19 -10.00
N VAL A 242 -14.43 1.43 -10.52
CA VAL A 242 -14.50 0.86 -11.89
C VAL A 242 -15.70 -0.07 -12.12
N GLY A 243 -16.28 -0.62 -11.05
CA GLY A 243 -17.53 -1.39 -11.11
C GLY A 243 -18.78 -0.57 -11.50
N GLU A 244 -18.67 0.75 -11.61
CA GLU A 244 -19.76 1.63 -12.09
C GLU A 244 -19.66 1.93 -13.59
N LEU A 245 -18.62 1.45 -14.27
CA LEU A 245 -18.43 1.71 -15.70
C LEU A 245 -19.52 1.03 -16.53
N SER A 246 -20.10 1.76 -17.48
CA SER A 246 -21.02 1.19 -18.46
C SER A 246 -20.30 0.25 -19.44
N PRO A 247 -21.00 -0.71 -20.07
CA PRO A 247 -20.39 -1.63 -21.04
C PRO A 247 -19.67 -0.90 -22.20
N ALA A 248 -20.17 0.28 -22.61
CA ALA A 248 -19.54 1.09 -23.64
C ALA A 248 -18.18 1.64 -23.19
N ILE A 249 -18.11 2.20 -21.98
CA ILE A 249 -16.86 2.73 -21.40
C ILE A 249 -15.90 1.58 -21.11
N GLN A 250 -16.38 0.44 -20.62
CA GLN A 250 -15.57 -0.76 -20.41
C GLN A 250 -14.85 -1.19 -21.70
N GLY A 251 -15.55 -1.19 -22.84
CA GLY A 251 -14.96 -1.51 -24.14
C GLY A 251 -13.85 -0.54 -24.56
N LYS A 252 -14.01 0.77 -24.29
CA LYS A 252 -12.97 1.76 -24.56
C LYS A 252 -11.78 1.65 -23.61
N LEU A 253 -12.04 1.41 -22.32
CA LEU A 253 -10.99 1.21 -21.32
C LEU A 253 -10.13 -0.01 -21.65
N LEU A 254 -10.75 -1.10 -22.11
CA LEU A 254 -10.03 -2.30 -22.57
C LEU A 254 -9.03 -1.96 -23.68
N ARG A 255 -9.42 -1.15 -24.67
CA ARG A 255 -8.50 -0.69 -25.74
C ARG A 255 -7.33 0.10 -25.18
N VAL A 256 -7.53 0.94 -24.17
CA VAL A 256 -6.40 1.66 -23.53
C VAL A 256 -5.44 0.70 -22.83
N LEU A 257 -5.98 -0.30 -22.13
CA LEU A 257 -5.18 -1.31 -21.43
C LEU A 257 -4.42 -2.28 -22.35
N GLN A 258 -4.95 -2.52 -23.56
CA GLN A 258 -4.34 -3.42 -24.55
C GLN A 258 -3.40 -2.67 -25.49
N ASP A 259 -3.90 -1.63 -26.15
CA ASP A 259 -3.25 -0.97 -27.28
C ASP A 259 -2.57 0.34 -26.89
N ARG A 260 -2.68 0.76 -25.62
CA ARG A 260 -2.19 2.06 -25.14
C ARG A 260 -2.74 3.22 -25.98
N SER A 261 -3.94 3.06 -26.52
CA SER A 261 -4.53 4.05 -27.43
C SER A 261 -6.03 4.20 -27.27
N PHE A 262 -6.56 5.35 -27.68
CA PHE A 262 -7.99 5.65 -27.71
C PHE A 262 -8.33 6.76 -28.71
N GLU A 263 -9.62 7.02 -28.86
CA GLU A 263 -10.16 8.10 -29.67
C GLU A 263 -11.02 9.03 -28.81
N ARG A 264 -10.90 10.34 -29.06
CA ARG A 264 -11.81 11.34 -28.45
C ARG A 264 -13.22 11.14 -29.01
N LEU A 265 -14.23 11.54 -28.25
CA LEU A 265 -15.61 11.57 -28.75
C LEU A 265 -15.68 12.52 -29.96
N GLY A 266 -16.33 12.06 -31.04
CA GLY A 266 -16.44 12.82 -32.29
C GLY A 266 -15.18 12.83 -33.16
N SER A 267 -14.17 12.01 -32.85
CA SER A 267 -12.92 11.89 -33.62
C SER A 267 -12.65 10.44 -33.99
N ASN A 268 -12.14 10.21 -35.21
CA ASN A 268 -11.57 8.92 -35.62
C ASN A 268 -10.03 8.93 -35.54
N GLN A 269 -9.45 9.96 -34.90
CA GLN A 269 -8.00 10.07 -34.76
C GLN A 269 -7.56 9.29 -33.51
N THR A 270 -6.87 8.19 -33.73
CA THR A 270 -6.23 7.40 -32.68
C THR A 270 -5.14 8.20 -31.99
N ARG A 271 -5.14 8.17 -30.67
CA ARG A 271 -4.14 8.80 -29.79
C ARG A 271 -3.49 7.73 -28.96
N VAL A 272 -2.17 7.75 -28.88
CA VAL A 272 -1.37 6.82 -28.06
C VAL A 272 -0.98 7.54 -26.77
N VAL A 273 -1.10 6.85 -25.64
CA VAL A 273 -0.73 7.36 -24.31
C VAL A 273 0.07 6.32 -23.53
N ASP A 274 1.13 6.76 -22.87
CA ASP A 274 1.90 5.95 -21.95
C ASP A 274 1.44 6.24 -20.51
N VAL A 275 0.54 5.43 -19.97
CA VAL A 275 -0.09 5.69 -18.66
C VAL A 275 -0.08 4.43 -17.81
N ARG A 276 0.42 4.52 -16.59
CA ARG A 276 0.20 3.46 -15.59
C ARG A 276 -1.23 3.53 -15.08
N ILE A 277 -1.94 2.40 -15.03
CA ILE A 277 -3.34 2.34 -14.59
C ILE A 277 -3.41 1.69 -13.21
N ILE A 278 -4.07 2.36 -12.28
CA ILE A 278 -4.48 1.83 -10.99
C ILE A 278 -6.01 1.91 -10.95
N ALA A 279 -6.69 0.80 -10.69
CA ALA A 279 -8.14 0.74 -10.58
C ALA A 279 -8.54 0.42 -9.15
N ALA A 280 -9.71 0.90 -8.72
CA ALA A 280 -10.29 0.56 -7.44
C ALA A 280 -11.79 0.28 -7.55
N THR A 281 -12.30 -0.58 -6.68
CA THR A 281 -13.75 -0.80 -6.54
C THR A 281 -14.10 -1.35 -5.16
N ASN A 282 -15.33 -1.07 -4.72
CA ASN A 282 -15.94 -1.72 -3.56
C ASN A 282 -16.86 -2.90 -3.93
N ARG A 283 -17.03 -3.20 -5.22
CA ARG A 283 -17.90 -4.27 -5.73
C ARG A 283 -17.13 -5.55 -6.02
N ASN A 284 -17.84 -6.67 -6.01
CA ASN A 284 -17.29 -7.95 -6.44
C ASN A 284 -17.34 -8.05 -7.98
N LEU A 285 -16.23 -7.76 -8.66
CA LEU A 285 -16.16 -7.78 -10.13
C LEU A 285 -16.37 -9.19 -10.70
N GLU A 286 -15.90 -10.24 -10.02
CA GLU A 286 -16.12 -11.62 -10.48
C GLU A 286 -17.61 -11.97 -10.55
N GLN A 287 -18.37 -11.58 -9.53
CA GLN A 287 -19.82 -11.74 -9.51
C GLN A 287 -20.48 -10.94 -10.62
N MET A 288 -20.03 -9.70 -10.86
CA MET A 288 -20.55 -8.87 -11.96
C MET A 288 -20.24 -9.47 -13.33
N VAL A 289 -19.09 -10.12 -13.52
CA VAL A 289 -18.76 -10.87 -14.73
C VAL A 289 -19.74 -12.02 -14.93
N ARG A 290 -20.00 -12.82 -13.88
CA ARG A 290 -20.99 -13.92 -13.93
C ARG A 290 -22.41 -13.42 -14.25
N GLN A 291 -22.71 -12.17 -13.91
CA GLN A 291 -23.99 -11.51 -14.17
C GLN A 291 -24.02 -10.73 -15.50
N ASN A 292 -22.97 -10.78 -16.32
CA ASN A 292 -22.82 -10.00 -17.56
C ASN A 292 -22.91 -8.47 -17.38
N GLN A 293 -22.61 -7.97 -16.18
CA GLN A 293 -22.57 -6.54 -15.86
C GLN A 293 -21.17 -5.95 -16.03
N PHE A 294 -20.15 -6.79 -16.03
CA PHE A 294 -18.76 -6.41 -16.25
C PHE A 294 -18.12 -7.35 -17.26
N ARG A 295 -17.33 -6.81 -18.19
CA ARG A 295 -16.68 -7.62 -19.22
C ARG A 295 -15.56 -8.46 -18.61
N GLU A 296 -15.58 -9.75 -18.94
CA GLU A 296 -14.58 -10.73 -18.51
C GLU A 296 -13.16 -10.36 -18.99
N ASP A 297 -13.01 -9.95 -20.24
CA ASP A 297 -11.72 -9.55 -20.82
C ASP A 297 -11.10 -8.32 -20.14
N LEU A 298 -11.92 -7.34 -19.78
CA LEU A 298 -11.51 -6.18 -19.01
C LEU A 298 -11.12 -6.56 -17.58
N PHE A 299 -11.90 -7.42 -16.93
CA PHE A 299 -11.58 -7.90 -15.57
C PHE A 299 -10.20 -8.52 -15.51
N TYR A 300 -9.87 -9.45 -16.42
CA TYR A 300 -8.54 -10.08 -16.47
C TYR A 300 -7.41 -9.08 -16.76
N ARG A 301 -7.69 -8.00 -17.49
CA ARG A 301 -6.68 -6.97 -17.80
C ARG A 301 -6.48 -5.95 -16.68
N LEU A 302 -7.49 -5.76 -15.83
CA LEU A 302 -7.40 -4.97 -14.61
C LEU A 302 -6.77 -5.77 -13.47
N ASN A 303 -7.17 -7.03 -13.31
CA ASN A 303 -6.77 -7.91 -12.23
C ASN A 303 -5.43 -8.62 -12.50
N VAL A 304 -4.38 -7.85 -12.78
CA VAL A 304 -3.02 -8.40 -12.94
C VAL A 304 -2.35 -8.57 -11.57
N VAL A 305 -2.48 -7.57 -10.70
CA VAL A 305 -2.13 -7.65 -9.28
C VAL A 305 -3.28 -7.09 -8.47
N GLU A 306 -3.84 -7.91 -7.58
CA GLU A 306 -4.90 -7.51 -6.66
C GLU A 306 -4.33 -7.05 -5.32
N LEU A 307 -4.77 -5.89 -4.85
CA LEU A 307 -4.52 -5.35 -3.51
C LEU A 307 -5.86 -5.25 -2.76
N GLU A 308 -6.16 -6.26 -1.95
CA GLU A 308 -7.34 -6.23 -1.09
C GLU A 308 -7.07 -5.43 0.19
N LEU A 309 -7.88 -4.40 0.43
CA LEU A 309 -7.83 -3.63 1.67
C LEU A 309 -8.78 -4.22 2.73
N PRO A 310 -8.25 -4.63 3.90
CA PRO A 310 -9.07 -5.17 4.97
C PRO A 310 -9.99 -4.09 5.57
N PRO A 311 -11.25 -4.44 5.91
CA PRO A 311 -12.14 -3.55 6.64
C PRO A 311 -11.60 -3.30 8.05
N LEU A 312 -11.95 -2.16 8.66
CA LEU A 312 -11.40 -1.73 9.95
C LEU A 312 -11.68 -2.72 11.09
N ARG A 313 -12.84 -3.38 11.06
CA ARG A 313 -13.23 -4.43 12.02
C ARG A 313 -12.27 -5.63 12.07
N ASP A 314 -11.58 -5.93 10.97
CA ASP A 314 -10.64 -7.05 10.91
C ASP A 314 -9.22 -6.63 11.31
N ARG A 315 -9.00 -5.33 11.55
CA ARG A 315 -7.72 -4.73 11.92
C ARG A 315 -7.84 -3.72 13.07
N LEU A 316 -8.58 -4.08 14.12
CA LEU A 316 -8.77 -3.22 15.30
C LEU A 316 -7.45 -2.84 16.01
N GLU A 317 -6.38 -3.60 15.81
CA GLU A 317 -5.02 -3.26 16.27
C GLU A 317 -4.54 -1.89 15.75
N ASP A 318 -5.06 -1.45 14.60
CA ASP A 318 -4.75 -0.16 13.97
C ASP A 318 -5.57 1.00 14.52
N LEU A 319 -6.66 0.71 15.24
CA LEU A 319 -7.64 1.71 15.70
C LEU A 319 -6.99 2.81 16.54
N GLU A 320 -6.12 2.43 17.46
CA GLU A 320 -5.44 3.38 18.34
C GLU A 320 -4.55 4.34 17.53
N GLN A 321 -3.72 3.80 16.62
CA GLN A 321 -2.82 4.59 15.79
C GLN A 321 -3.59 5.55 14.88
N LEU A 322 -4.64 5.06 14.22
CA LEU A 322 -5.54 5.86 13.38
C LEU A 322 -6.21 6.98 14.18
N THR A 323 -6.69 6.66 15.38
CA THR A 323 -7.33 7.63 16.27
C THR A 323 -6.38 8.73 16.69
N GLN A 324 -5.16 8.38 17.12
CA GLN A 324 -4.13 9.36 17.48
C GLN A 324 -3.77 10.26 16.29
N HIS A 325 -3.60 9.67 15.11
CA HIS A 325 -3.34 10.41 13.88
C HIS A 325 -4.46 11.42 13.59
N PHE A 326 -5.73 10.97 13.51
CA PHE A 326 -6.83 11.88 13.20
C PHE A 326 -7.00 12.98 14.24
N LEU A 327 -6.89 12.68 15.53
CA LEU A 327 -6.97 13.70 16.58
C LEU A 327 -5.84 14.73 16.46
N SER A 328 -4.63 14.30 16.08
CA SER A 328 -3.51 15.22 15.83
C SER A 328 -3.80 16.13 14.63
N THR A 329 -4.29 15.57 13.52
CA THR A 329 -4.64 16.31 12.30
C THR A 329 -5.78 17.30 12.54
N ILE A 330 -6.81 16.89 13.29
CA ILE A 330 -7.94 17.75 13.66
C ILE A 330 -7.46 18.88 14.59
N ALA A 331 -6.58 18.60 15.56
CA ALA A 331 -6.05 19.61 16.47
C ALA A 331 -5.30 20.71 15.70
N VAL A 332 -4.42 20.32 14.77
CA VAL A 332 -3.68 21.26 13.90
C VAL A 332 -4.65 22.10 13.06
N ARG A 333 -5.62 21.47 12.38
CA ARG A 333 -6.61 22.16 11.54
C ARG A 333 -7.43 23.20 12.32
N ARG A 334 -7.68 22.94 13.62
CA ARG A 334 -8.48 23.82 14.49
C ARG A 334 -7.64 24.81 15.31
N GLY A 335 -6.32 24.84 15.14
CA GLY A 335 -5.45 25.69 15.95
C GLY A 335 -5.41 25.30 17.44
N LEU A 336 -5.73 24.04 17.76
CA LEU A 336 -5.66 23.50 19.11
C LEU A 336 -4.27 22.94 19.39
N LYS A 337 -3.75 23.14 20.60
CA LYS A 337 -2.45 22.56 21.00
C LYS A 337 -2.47 21.03 21.01
N ARG A 338 -3.59 20.44 21.45
CA ARG A 338 -3.79 18.98 21.54
C ARG A 338 -5.27 18.66 21.70
N LEU A 339 -5.69 17.53 21.13
CA LEU A 339 -6.93 16.84 21.49
C LEU A 339 -6.57 15.57 22.26
N ALA A 340 -7.33 15.28 23.31
CA ALA A 340 -7.15 14.08 24.13
C ALA A 340 -8.44 13.26 24.13
N LEU A 341 -8.29 11.94 24.14
CA LEU A 341 -9.38 10.98 24.19
C LEU A 341 -9.31 10.22 25.53
N ALA A 342 -10.43 10.09 26.23
CA ALA A 342 -10.50 9.27 27.43
C ALA A 342 -10.41 7.78 27.09
N GLN A 343 -9.86 6.97 28.01
CA GLN A 343 -9.74 5.52 27.81
C GLN A 343 -11.11 4.86 27.56
N SER A 344 -12.14 5.24 28.32
CA SER A 344 -13.51 4.77 28.12
C SER A 344 -14.09 5.15 26.76
N ALA A 345 -13.60 6.24 26.15
CA ALA A 345 -14.01 6.65 24.82
C ALA A 345 -13.30 5.78 23.74
N MET A 346 -12.04 5.40 23.97
CA MET A 346 -11.35 4.41 23.14
C MET A 346 -12.02 3.03 23.18
N GLU A 347 -12.43 2.57 24.37
CA GLU A 347 -13.17 1.32 24.53
C GLU A 347 -14.51 1.34 23.78
N LYS A 348 -15.22 2.48 23.80
CA LYS A 348 -16.44 2.66 23.01
C LYS A 348 -16.18 2.59 21.49
N LEU A 349 -15.05 3.13 21.00
CA LEU A 349 -14.65 2.98 19.60
C LEU A 349 -14.34 1.51 19.26
N ALA A 350 -13.60 0.81 20.13
CA ALA A 350 -13.19 -0.58 19.90
C ALA A 350 -14.37 -1.57 19.82
N ASN A 351 -15.49 -1.26 20.48
CA ASN A 351 -16.71 -2.07 20.43
C ASN A 351 -17.62 -1.78 19.23
N HIS A 352 -17.24 -0.87 18.33
CA HIS A 352 -18.00 -0.52 17.14
C HIS A 352 -17.46 -1.24 15.89
N SER A 353 -18.34 -1.69 15.00
CA SER A 353 -17.96 -2.45 13.80
C SER A 353 -17.43 -1.60 12.64
N PHE A 354 -17.66 -0.29 12.67
CA PHE A 354 -17.26 0.68 11.64
C PHE A 354 -17.65 0.26 10.20
N PRO A 355 -18.94 0.17 9.87
CA PRO A 355 -19.40 -0.12 8.50
C PRO A 355 -18.89 0.88 7.46
N GLY A 356 -18.62 2.14 7.83
CA GLY A 356 -17.97 3.12 6.95
C GLY A 356 -16.44 3.18 7.09
N ASN A 357 -15.85 2.18 7.76
CA ASN A 357 -14.42 1.96 7.92
C ASN A 357 -13.68 3.21 8.46
N VAL A 358 -12.49 3.49 7.93
CA VAL A 358 -11.61 4.58 8.37
C VAL A 358 -12.26 5.95 8.14
N ARG A 359 -13.07 6.09 7.07
CA ARG A 359 -13.82 7.34 6.79
C ARG A 359 -14.85 7.63 7.89
N GLU A 360 -15.56 6.60 8.37
CA GLU A 360 -16.48 6.76 9.49
C GLU A 360 -15.77 7.11 10.79
N LEU A 361 -14.64 6.44 11.10
CA LEU A 361 -13.82 6.77 12.26
C LEU A 361 -13.39 8.24 12.22
N GLN A 362 -12.87 8.72 11.10
CA GLN A 362 -12.45 10.11 10.92
C GLN A 362 -13.60 11.08 11.17
N ASN A 363 -14.76 10.86 10.55
CA ASN A 363 -15.95 11.70 10.72
C ASN A 363 -16.44 11.70 12.18
N THR A 364 -16.39 10.54 12.83
CA THR A 364 -16.79 10.37 14.23
C THR A 364 -15.89 11.17 15.17
N LEU A 365 -14.58 11.10 14.97
CA LEU A 365 -13.60 11.87 15.76
C LEU A 365 -13.69 13.37 15.48
N GLU A 366 -13.93 13.78 14.23
CA GLU A 366 -14.11 15.18 13.87
C GLU A 366 -15.35 15.80 14.55
N ARG A 367 -16.46 15.06 14.57
CA ARG A 367 -17.67 15.43 15.32
C ARG A 367 -17.43 15.46 16.83
N ALA A 368 -16.80 14.42 17.38
CA ALA A 368 -16.50 14.33 18.81
C ALA A 368 -15.61 15.49 19.28
N ALA A 369 -14.65 15.93 18.44
CA ALA A 369 -13.82 17.10 18.71
C ALA A 369 -14.60 18.43 18.67
N VAL A 370 -15.71 18.53 17.91
CA VAL A 370 -16.62 19.70 18.01
C VAL A 370 -17.34 19.66 19.35
N LEU A 371 -17.94 18.53 19.67
CA LEU A 371 -18.79 18.36 20.84
C LEU A 371 -18.02 18.53 22.15
N SER A 372 -16.74 18.13 22.19
CA SER A 372 -15.90 18.30 23.38
C SER A 372 -15.47 19.74 23.65
N GLY A 373 -15.67 20.67 22.71
CA GLY A 373 -15.31 22.08 22.87
C GLY A 373 -13.82 22.32 23.18
N GLY A 374 -12.93 21.46 22.67
CA GLY A 374 -11.48 21.53 22.93
C GLY A 374 -11.04 20.91 24.27
N ARG A 375 -11.95 20.26 25.01
CA ARG A 375 -11.65 19.44 26.19
C ARG A 375 -11.42 17.98 25.79
N VAL A 376 -11.13 17.14 26.80
CA VAL A 376 -11.01 15.68 26.63
C VAL A 376 -12.29 15.12 26.02
N ILE A 377 -12.14 14.29 24.99
CA ILE A 377 -13.24 13.58 24.34
C ILE A 377 -13.65 12.41 25.25
N LEU A 378 -14.89 12.46 25.73
CA LEU A 378 -15.53 11.46 26.58
C LEU A 378 -16.47 10.56 25.75
N PRO A 379 -16.91 9.41 26.29
CA PRO A 379 -17.81 8.50 25.58
C PRO A 379 -19.10 9.17 25.06
N GLU A 380 -19.65 10.16 25.78
CA GLU A 380 -20.84 10.91 25.36
C GLU A 380 -20.64 11.76 24.09
N HIS A 381 -19.40 12.15 23.79
CA HIS A 381 -19.06 12.91 22.56
C HIS A 381 -18.93 11.99 21.34
N ILE A 382 -18.79 10.68 21.54
CA ILE A 382 -18.75 9.69 20.46
C ILE A 382 -20.18 9.32 20.10
N LEU A 383 -20.65 9.90 19.00
CA LEU A 383 -21.89 9.53 18.36
C LEU A 383 -21.53 8.73 17.12
N PHE A 384 -22.12 7.56 16.92
CA PHE A 384 -22.02 6.82 15.66
C PHE A 384 -23.18 7.22 14.76
N SER A 385 -22.98 7.14 13.45
CA SER A 385 -24.07 7.38 12.50
C SER A 385 -25.07 6.24 12.67
N GLN A 386 -26.32 6.51 13.04
CA GLN A 386 -27.34 5.45 13.08
C GLN A 386 -27.48 4.86 11.68
N GLN A 387 -27.23 3.56 11.53
CA GLN A 387 -27.78 2.81 10.41
C GLN A 387 -29.22 2.47 10.80
N GLU A 388 -30.18 2.94 10.01
CA GLU A 388 -31.51 2.33 9.96
C GLU A 388 -31.30 0.84 9.61
N GLU A 389 -31.89 -0.03 10.43
CA GLU A 389 -31.90 -1.49 10.24
C GLU A 389 -32.51 -1.92 8.90
#